data_AF-A0A352C776-F1
#
_entry.id   AF-A0A352C776-F1
#
_cell.length_a   1.000
_cell.length_b   1.000
_cell.length_c   1.000
_cell.angle_alpha   90.00
_cell.angle_beta   90.00
_cell.angle_gamma   90.00
#
_symmetry.space_group_name_H-M   'P 1'
#
loop_
_entity.id
_entity.type
_entity.pdbx_description
1 polymer ?
#
loop_
_entity_poly.entity_id
_entity_poly.type
_entity_poly.pdbx_seq_one_letter_code
_entity_poly.pdbx_strand_id
1 'polypeptide(L)'
;MEVSQKSFNKLCQLDFSCEADALKAINRWENEQSFASLESFNIEKITKHKSRGRPSLTAEGMIFYQVSGKIICSSEHRKKAEKNLGIFILATNDCSEHLDMQAMLDHYKSQQKVEGGFRFLKSPDFLVASLFLKKPERIEALLMVMTCCLMVYAALEHLIRTALKKTATYFPDMKKKPCQNPTARWVFQCFQGIHVLDITQNNINQIVVINLKERHQILLNAIGKPFMKIYS
;
A
#
# COMPACT_ATOMS: atom_id res chain seq x y z
N MET A 1 3.62 -14.16 -13.97
CA MET A 1 4.85 -14.14 -14.78
C MET A 1 6.07 -13.80 -13.94
N GLU A 2 6.21 -12.58 -13.37
CA GLU A 2 7.42 -12.22 -12.59
C GLU A 2 7.73 -13.16 -11.41
N VAL A 3 6.69 -13.57 -10.66
CA VAL A 3 6.85 -14.50 -9.53
C VAL A 3 7.34 -15.88 -10.02
N SER A 4 6.71 -16.40 -11.07
CA SER A 4 7.10 -17.65 -11.72
C SER A 4 8.55 -17.56 -12.23
N GLN A 5 8.95 -16.45 -12.84
CA GLN A 5 10.33 -16.27 -13.32
C GLN A 5 11.36 -16.23 -12.19
N LYS A 6 11.06 -15.56 -11.07
CA LYS A 6 11.92 -15.59 -9.88
C LYS A 6 12.03 -17.00 -9.30
N SER A 7 10.94 -17.78 -9.30
CA SER A 7 10.95 -19.16 -8.79
C SER A 7 11.74 -20.11 -9.70
N PHE A 8 11.63 -19.96 -11.02
CA PHE A 8 12.40 -20.74 -11.98
C PHE A 8 13.89 -20.40 -11.92
N ASN A 9 14.25 -19.11 -11.80
CA ASN A 9 15.65 -18.71 -11.64
C ASN A 9 16.28 -19.34 -10.38
N LYS A 10 15.50 -19.52 -9.30
CA LYS A 10 15.97 -20.27 -8.12
C LYS A 10 16.18 -21.74 -8.44
N LEU A 11 15.27 -22.36 -9.19
CA LEU A 11 15.39 -23.76 -9.60
C LEU A 11 16.61 -23.98 -10.50
N CYS A 12 16.87 -23.04 -11.42
CA CYS A 12 18.07 -23.04 -12.25
C CYS A 12 19.37 -22.91 -11.44
N GLN A 13 19.34 -22.37 -10.21
CA GLN A 13 20.53 -22.26 -9.35
C GLN A 13 20.77 -23.49 -8.47
N LEU A 14 19.85 -24.47 -8.46
CA LEU A 14 20.00 -25.69 -7.68
C LEU A 14 20.85 -26.72 -8.42
N ASP A 15 21.73 -27.37 -7.67
CA ASP A 15 22.54 -28.48 -8.15
C ASP A 15 21.85 -29.80 -7.77
N PHE A 16 21.49 -30.61 -8.76
CA PHE A 16 20.90 -31.93 -8.55
C PHE A 16 21.97 -33.02 -8.64
N SER A 17 21.87 -34.04 -7.80
CA SER A 17 22.82 -35.18 -7.80
C SER A 17 22.57 -36.18 -8.93
N CYS A 18 21.36 -36.18 -9.50
CA CYS A 18 21.03 -36.99 -10.66
C CYS A 18 20.07 -36.28 -11.63
N GLU A 19 20.08 -36.70 -12.89
CA GLU A 19 19.19 -36.18 -13.93
C GLU A 19 17.71 -36.43 -13.61
N ALA A 20 17.38 -37.57 -13.01
CA ALA A 20 16.02 -37.92 -12.62
C ALA A 20 15.44 -36.96 -11.55
N ASP A 21 16.28 -36.46 -10.64
CA ASP A 21 15.86 -35.49 -9.62
C ASP A 21 15.64 -34.10 -10.22
N ALA A 22 16.49 -33.71 -11.18
CA ALA A 22 16.29 -32.48 -11.95
C ALA A 22 14.97 -32.51 -12.74
N LEU A 23 14.64 -33.64 -13.40
CA LEU A 23 13.37 -33.84 -14.09
C LEU A 23 12.17 -33.78 -13.13
N LYS A 24 12.26 -34.43 -11.96
CA LYS A 24 11.18 -34.36 -10.95
C LYS A 24 10.97 -32.94 -10.44
N ALA A 25 12.04 -32.17 -10.25
CA ALA A 25 11.95 -30.78 -9.81
C ALA A 25 11.28 -29.89 -10.85
N ILE A 26 11.58 -30.09 -12.14
CA ILE A 26 10.94 -29.39 -13.25
C ILE A 26 9.43 -29.69 -13.29
N ASN A 27 9.05 -30.98 -13.25
CA ASN A 27 7.65 -31.38 -13.29
C ASN A 27 6.87 -30.87 -12.08
N ARG A 28 7.49 -30.87 -10.89
CA ARG A 28 6.88 -30.28 -9.70
C ARG A 28 6.67 -28.78 -9.86
N TRP A 29 7.68 -28.08 -10.36
CA TRP A 29 7.60 -26.64 -10.57
C TRP A 29 6.50 -26.27 -11.57
N GLU A 30 6.39 -27.01 -12.69
CA GLU A 30 5.37 -26.80 -13.72
C GLU A 30 3.95 -27.02 -13.16
N ASN A 31 3.74 -28.07 -12.36
CA ASN A 31 2.45 -28.33 -11.71
C ASN A 31 2.06 -27.24 -10.68
N GLU A 32 3.04 -26.60 -10.04
CA GLU A 32 2.80 -25.49 -9.11
C GLU A 32 2.53 -24.16 -9.83
N GLN A 33 2.83 -24.05 -11.14
CA GLN A 33 2.61 -22.81 -11.89
C GLN A 33 1.16 -22.68 -12.35
N SER A 34 0.56 -21.52 -12.08
CA SER A 34 -0.82 -21.24 -12.50
C SER A 34 -0.93 -20.64 -13.91
N PHE A 35 0.17 -20.08 -14.45
CA PHE A 35 0.16 -19.28 -15.69
C PHE A 35 1.36 -19.51 -16.62
N ALA A 36 2.41 -20.17 -16.13
CA ALA A 36 3.69 -20.29 -16.81
C ALA A 36 3.93 -21.75 -17.21
N SER A 37 4.48 -21.97 -18.40
CA SER A 37 4.91 -23.28 -18.89
C SER A 37 6.31 -23.18 -19.49
N LEU A 38 6.99 -24.31 -19.65
CA LEU A 38 8.34 -24.34 -20.24
C LEU A 38 8.23 -24.55 -21.75
N GLU A 39 8.87 -23.66 -22.53
CA GLU A 39 8.98 -23.79 -23.99
C GLU A 39 10.06 -24.81 -24.37
N SER A 40 11.17 -24.76 -23.64
CA SER A 40 12.27 -25.71 -23.72
C SER A 40 13.03 -25.71 -22.41
N PHE A 41 13.50 -26.89 -22.02
CA PHE A 41 14.42 -27.06 -20.89
C PHE A 41 15.55 -28.00 -21.31
N ASN A 42 16.74 -27.71 -20.79
CA ASN A 42 17.93 -28.54 -20.92
C ASN A 42 18.44 -28.85 -19.52
N ILE A 43 19.00 -30.05 -19.36
CA ILE A 43 19.69 -30.46 -18.14
C ILE A 43 21.17 -30.55 -18.47
N GLU A 44 21.94 -29.59 -17.97
CA GLU A 44 23.37 -29.49 -18.21
C GLU A 44 24.15 -30.19 -17.09
N LYS A 45 25.14 -30.99 -17.48
CA LYS A 45 26.04 -31.69 -16.57
C LYS A 45 27.20 -30.76 -16.19
N ILE A 46 27.32 -30.43 -14.92
CA ILE A 46 28.34 -29.53 -14.39
C ILE A 46 29.25 -30.29 -13.43
N THR A 47 30.55 -30.20 -13.66
CA THR A 47 31.55 -30.78 -12.77
C THR A 47 32.02 -29.70 -11.79
N LYS A 48 31.76 -29.89 -10.48
CA LYS A 48 32.26 -29.00 -9.42
C LYS A 48 33.40 -29.68 -8.67
N HIS A 49 34.50 -28.94 -8.51
CA HIS A 49 35.67 -29.40 -7.75
C HIS A 49 35.59 -28.91 -6.31
N LYS A 50 36.09 -29.74 -5.37
CA LYS A 50 35.92 -29.57 -3.92
C LYS A 50 36.71 -28.39 -3.32
N SER A 51 37.70 -27.85 -4.03
CA SER A 51 38.59 -26.78 -3.55
C SER A 51 38.44 -25.47 -4.35
N ARG A 52 38.56 -24.32 -3.67
CA ARG A 52 38.63 -22.99 -4.30
C ARG A 52 40.02 -22.80 -4.93
N GLY A 53 40.11 -22.65 -6.25
CA GLY A 53 41.35 -22.37 -6.99
C GLY A 53 41.41 -23.07 -8.36
N ARG A 54 42.48 -22.83 -9.15
CA ARG A 54 42.75 -23.55 -10.41
C ARG A 54 42.98 -25.04 -10.09
N PRO A 55 42.17 -25.98 -10.63
CA PRO A 55 42.28 -27.39 -10.27
C PRO A 55 43.64 -27.99 -10.66
N SER A 56 44.16 -28.93 -9.86
CA SER A 56 45.28 -29.78 -10.28
C SER A 56 44.78 -30.81 -11.31
N LEU A 57 45.69 -31.31 -12.16
CA LEU A 57 45.40 -32.28 -13.24
C LEU A 57 44.78 -33.62 -12.76
N THR A 58 44.74 -33.89 -11.45
CA THR A 58 44.32 -35.15 -10.83
C THR A 58 43.10 -35.03 -9.89
N ALA A 59 42.41 -33.88 -9.85
CA ALA A 59 41.28 -33.69 -8.96
C ALA A 59 39.97 -34.31 -9.50
N GLU A 60 39.45 -35.34 -8.83
CA GLU A 60 38.11 -35.89 -9.12
C GLU A 60 37.03 -34.84 -8.84
N GLY A 61 36.29 -34.46 -9.88
CA GLY A 61 35.17 -33.54 -9.77
C GLY A 61 33.87 -34.26 -9.47
N MET A 62 33.04 -33.70 -8.60
CA MET A 62 31.68 -34.19 -8.38
C MET A 62 30.79 -33.72 -9.52
N ILE A 63 30.02 -34.66 -10.08
CA ILE A 63 29.06 -34.39 -11.17
C ILE A 63 27.75 -33.91 -10.54
N PHE A 64 27.27 -32.76 -11.00
CA PHE A 64 25.95 -32.23 -10.70
C PHE A 64 25.19 -31.94 -11.99
N TYR A 65 23.86 -31.84 -11.87
CA TYR A 65 22.96 -31.54 -12.97
C TYR A 65 22.24 -30.23 -12.67
N GLN A 66 22.26 -29.29 -13.62
CA GLN A 66 21.62 -27.99 -13.51
C GLN A 66 20.60 -27.82 -14.63
N VAL A 67 19.47 -27.19 -14.32
CA VAL A 67 18.39 -26.96 -15.29
C VAL A 67 18.56 -25.58 -15.91
N SER A 68 18.55 -25.50 -17.24
CA SER A 68 18.44 -24.26 -18.02
C SER A 68 17.18 -24.32 -18.89
N GLY A 69 16.53 -23.19 -19.15
CA GLY A 69 15.30 -23.21 -19.95
C GLY A 69 14.64 -21.86 -20.09
N LYS A 70 13.60 -21.81 -20.94
CA LYS A 70 12.84 -20.60 -21.19
C LYS A 70 11.37 -20.79 -20.81
N ILE A 71 10.88 -19.87 -20.00
CA ILE A 71 9.49 -19.84 -19.55
C ILE A 71 8.67 -19.03 -20.54
N ILE A 72 7.50 -19.54 -20.89
CA ILE A 72 6.46 -18.83 -21.66
C ILE A 72 5.16 -18.78 -20.89
N CYS A 73 4.26 -17.89 -21.31
CA CYS A 73 2.90 -17.87 -20.82
C CYS A 73 2.12 -18.98 -21.53
N SER A 74 1.55 -19.92 -20.79
CA SER A 74 0.73 -20.96 -21.40
C SER A 74 -0.55 -20.35 -21.98
N SER A 75 -0.81 -20.63 -23.25
CA SER A 75 -2.03 -20.17 -23.93
C SER A 75 -3.30 -20.75 -23.29
N GLU A 76 -3.23 -21.96 -22.75
CA GLU A 76 -4.35 -22.62 -22.07
C GLU A 76 -4.66 -21.98 -20.72
N HIS A 77 -3.64 -21.73 -19.90
CA HIS A 77 -3.81 -21.02 -18.63
C HIS A 77 -4.34 -19.62 -18.84
N ARG A 78 -3.87 -18.92 -19.89
CA ARG A 78 -4.42 -17.62 -20.30
C ARG A 78 -5.90 -17.71 -20.65
N LYS A 79 -6.30 -18.63 -21.52
CA LYS A 79 -7.72 -18.82 -21.90
C LYS A 79 -8.59 -19.17 -20.70
N LYS A 80 -8.10 -19.98 -19.77
CA LYS A 80 -8.81 -20.34 -18.53
C LYS A 80 -8.97 -19.12 -17.62
N ALA A 81 -7.94 -18.29 -17.50
CA ALA A 81 -8.01 -17.04 -16.74
C ALA A 81 -8.96 -16.03 -17.39
N GLU A 82 -8.95 -15.91 -18.72
CA GLU A 82 -9.87 -15.06 -19.48
C GLU A 82 -11.33 -15.49 -19.28
N LYS A 83 -11.61 -16.80 -19.21
CA LYS A 83 -12.95 -17.31 -18.86
C LYS A 83 -13.39 -16.98 -17.44
N ASN A 84 -12.45 -16.79 -16.52
CA ASN A 84 -12.73 -16.39 -15.14
C ASN A 84 -12.86 -14.87 -14.98
N LEU A 85 -12.58 -14.08 -16.03
CA LEU A 85 -12.82 -12.64 -15.98
C LEU A 85 -14.33 -12.42 -15.95
N GLY A 86 -14.83 -11.99 -14.78
CA GLY A 86 -16.22 -11.62 -14.61
C GLY A 86 -16.60 -10.43 -15.48
N ILE A 87 -17.84 -10.42 -15.96
CA ILE A 87 -18.43 -9.25 -16.62
C ILE A 87 -18.81 -8.25 -15.53
N PHE A 88 -18.35 -7.01 -15.66
CA PHE A 88 -18.66 -5.93 -14.75
C PHE A 88 -19.62 -4.96 -15.44
N ILE A 89 -20.90 -4.99 -15.06
CA ILE A 89 -21.96 -4.18 -15.68
C ILE A 89 -22.14 -2.90 -14.87
N LEU A 90 -22.04 -1.76 -15.56
CA LEU A 90 -22.40 -0.45 -15.03
C LEU A 90 -23.63 0.06 -15.77
N ALA A 91 -24.60 0.57 -15.02
CA ALA A 91 -25.78 1.23 -15.57
C ALA A 91 -25.85 2.66 -15.02
N THR A 92 -26.14 3.63 -15.89
CA THR A 92 -26.32 5.04 -15.53
C THR A 92 -27.63 5.56 -16.13
N ASN A 93 -28.23 6.55 -15.46
CA ASN A 93 -29.36 7.31 -16.01
C ASN A 93 -28.89 8.51 -16.86
N ASP A 94 -27.58 8.72 -16.95
CA ASP A 94 -27.00 9.77 -17.79
C ASP A 94 -27.08 9.35 -19.27
N CYS A 95 -27.93 10.03 -20.02
CA CYS A 95 -28.09 9.82 -21.46
C CYS A 95 -27.22 10.76 -22.30
N SER A 96 -26.34 11.57 -21.67
CA SER A 96 -25.46 12.47 -22.40
C SER A 96 -24.26 11.71 -22.98
N GLU A 97 -23.81 12.09 -24.18
CA GLU A 97 -22.60 11.54 -24.81
C GLU A 97 -21.30 12.08 -24.19
N HIS A 98 -21.40 12.90 -23.13
CA HIS A 98 -20.24 13.51 -22.47
C HIS A 98 -19.58 12.57 -21.45
N LEU A 99 -20.27 11.52 -21.00
CA LEU A 99 -19.76 10.57 -20.04
C LEU A 99 -19.05 9.40 -20.75
N ASP A 100 -17.75 9.54 -20.95
CA ASP A 100 -16.92 8.45 -21.47
C ASP A 100 -16.91 7.24 -20.52
N MET A 101 -16.68 6.05 -21.08
CA MET A 101 -16.63 4.78 -20.35
C MET A 101 -15.57 4.81 -19.24
N GLN A 102 -14.42 5.45 -19.50
CA GLN A 102 -13.36 5.60 -18.49
C GLN A 102 -13.84 6.49 -17.33
N ALA A 103 -14.48 7.62 -17.63
CA ALA A 103 -15.03 8.52 -16.63
C ALA A 103 -16.11 7.82 -15.80
N MET A 104 -17.01 7.06 -16.42
CA MET A 104 -18.03 6.27 -15.73
C MET A 104 -17.41 5.26 -14.76
N LEU A 105 -16.38 4.54 -15.19
CA LEU A 105 -15.67 3.58 -14.35
C LEU A 105 -14.97 4.28 -13.18
N ASP A 106 -14.30 5.41 -13.43
CA ASP A 106 -13.61 6.19 -12.40
C ASP A 106 -14.60 6.75 -11.36
N HIS A 107 -15.76 7.23 -11.79
CA HIS A 107 -16.84 7.65 -10.91
C HIS A 107 -17.34 6.50 -10.03
N TYR A 108 -17.64 5.34 -10.63
CA TYR A 108 -18.05 4.16 -9.87
C TYR A 108 -16.97 3.74 -8.85
N LYS A 109 -15.71 3.63 -9.28
CA LYS A 109 -14.59 3.23 -8.41
C LYS A 109 -14.33 4.24 -7.29
N SER A 110 -14.61 5.53 -7.53
CA SER A 110 -14.48 6.56 -6.51
C SER A 110 -15.44 6.38 -5.32
N GLN A 111 -16.56 5.67 -5.49
CA GLN A 111 -17.50 5.35 -4.40
C GLN A 111 -16.85 4.51 -3.30
N GLN A 112 -15.84 3.69 -3.61
CA GLN A 112 -15.08 2.93 -2.62
C GLN A 112 -14.34 3.82 -1.61
N LYS A 113 -14.10 5.10 -1.92
CA LYS A 113 -13.57 6.06 -0.95
C LYS A 113 -14.52 6.28 0.23
N VAL A 114 -15.83 6.19 0.00
CA VAL A 114 -16.85 6.25 1.06
C VAL A 114 -16.77 5.00 1.95
N GLU A 115 -16.51 3.84 1.36
CA GLU A 115 -16.35 2.57 2.09
C GLU A 115 -15.18 2.60 3.09
N GLY A 116 -14.09 3.28 2.72
CA GLY A 116 -12.96 3.53 3.61
C GLY A 116 -13.36 4.28 4.89
N GLY A 117 -14.36 5.15 4.83
CA GLY A 117 -14.91 5.88 5.97
C GLY A 117 -15.68 4.99 6.95
N PHE A 118 -16.29 3.89 6.52
CA PHE A 118 -16.94 2.94 7.44
C PHE A 118 -15.93 2.16 8.28
N ARG A 119 -14.69 1.96 7.78
CA ARG A 119 -13.62 1.37 8.60
C ARG A 119 -13.29 2.27 9.79
N PHE A 120 -13.37 3.58 9.63
CA PHE A 120 -13.17 4.53 10.73
C PHE A 120 -14.26 4.40 11.80
N LEU A 121 -15.54 4.29 11.41
CA LEU A 121 -16.65 4.06 12.34
C LEU A 121 -16.50 2.75 13.15
N LYS A 122 -15.87 1.74 12.54
CA LYS A 122 -15.63 0.43 13.15
C LYS A 122 -14.28 0.36 13.89
N SER A 123 -13.47 1.41 13.88
CA SER A 123 -12.14 1.38 14.48
C SER A 123 -12.23 1.32 16.00
N PRO A 124 -11.49 0.42 16.68
CA PRO A 124 -11.45 0.37 18.14
C PRO A 124 -10.91 1.67 18.76
N ASP A 125 -10.14 2.45 17.99
CA ASP A 125 -9.58 3.74 18.38
C ASP A 125 -10.66 4.78 18.76
N PHE A 126 -11.90 4.61 18.30
CA PHE A 126 -12.99 5.54 18.58
C PHE A 126 -13.62 5.40 19.97
N LEU A 127 -13.08 4.51 20.81
CA LEU A 127 -13.55 4.34 22.19
C LEU A 127 -15.07 4.09 22.27
N VAL A 128 -15.71 3.64 21.19
CA VAL A 128 -17.15 3.33 21.16
C VAL A 128 -17.47 2.25 22.20
N ALA A 129 -16.54 1.32 22.39
CA ALA A 129 -16.62 0.31 23.45
C ALA A 129 -16.58 0.92 24.87
N SER A 130 -15.93 2.07 25.07
CA SER A 130 -15.89 2.74 26.38
C SER A 130 -17.14 3.58 26.67
N LEU A 131 -17.99 3.84 25.67
CA LEU A 131 -19.21 4.63 25.83
C LEU A 131 -20.40 3.83 26.39
N PHE A 132 -20.25 2.51 26.63
CA PHE A 132 -21.25 1.61 27.26
C PHE A 132 -22.71 1.95 26.90
N LEU A 133 -23.01 2.05 25.61
CA LEU A 133 -24.34 2.41 25.13
C LEU A 133 -25.27 1.20 25.19
N LYS A 134 -26.19 1.20 26.15
CA LYS A 134 -27.18 0.13 26.35
C LYS A 134 -28.49 0.33 25.59
N LYS A 135 -28.80 1.57 25.23
CA LYS A 135 -30.08 1.97 24.63
C LYS A 135 -29.91 2.24 23.12
N PRO A 136 -30.81 1.74 22.26
CA PRO A 136 -30.69 1.88 20.81
C PRO A 136 -30.67 3.35 20.36
N GLU A 137 -31.45 4.22 21.00
CA GLU A 137 -31.53 5.65 20.64
C GLU A 137 -30.18 6.36 20.85
N ARG A 138 -29.41 5.94 21.86
CA ARG A 138 -28.07 6.49 22.10
C ARG A 138 -27.05 6.00 21.08
N ILE A 139 -27.21 4.78 20.58
CA ILE A 139 -26.37 4.21 19.52
C ILE A 139 -26.60 4.99 18.23
N GLU A 140 -27.85 5.26 17.88
CA GLU A 140 -28.22 6.07 16.70
C GLU A 140 -27.66 7.49 16.79
N ALA A 141 -27.82 8.16 17.94
CA ALA A 141 -27.26 9.49 18.16
C ALA A 141 -25.73 9.51 18.03
N LEU A 142 -25.05 8.50 18.59
CA LEU A 142 -23.59 8.39 18.45
C LEU A 142 -23.18 8.16 16.98
N LEU A 143 -23.89 7.29 16.25
CA LEU A 143 -23.61 7.05 14.83
C LEU A 143 -23.77 8.33 13.99
N MET A 144 -24.78 9.15 14.29
CA MET A 144 -24.95 10.45 13.66
C MET A 144 -23.75 11.38 13.93
N VAL A 145 -23.34 11.53 15.19
CA VAL A 145 -22.19 12.36 15.57
C VAL A 145 -20.90 11.86 14.90
N MET A 146 -20.67 10.56 14.93
CA MET A 146 -19.51 9.92 14.31
C MET A 146 -19.46 10.12 12.79
N THR A 147 -20.62 10.05 12.13
CA THR A 147 -20.73 10.33 10.68
C THR A 147 -20.45 11.80 10.38
N CYS A 148 -20.93 12.72 11.23
CA CYS A 148 -20.61 14.14 11.13
C CYS A 148 -19.10 14.39 11.30
N CYS A 149 -18.46 13.75 12.29
CA CYS A 149 -17.01 13.81 12.44
C CYS A 149 -16.30 13.34 11.18
N LEU A 150 -16.70 12.19 10.60
CA LEU A 150 -16.11 11.67 9.36
C LEU A 150 -16.20 12.68 8.22
N MET A 151 -17.34 13.37 8.07
CA MET A 151 -17.51 14.44 7.09
C MET A 151 -16.52 15.59 7.31
N VAL A 152 -16.35 16.02 8.56
CA VAL A 152 -15.36 17.06 8.92
C VAL A 152 -13.93 16.59 8.62
N TYR A 153 -13.58 15.34 8.94
CA TYR A 153 -12.28 14.75 8.60
C TYR A 153 -12.05 14.76 7.08
N ALA A 154 -13.04 14.34 6.29
CA ALA A 154 -12.93 14.32 4.82
C ALA A 154 -12.76 15.73 4.24
N ALA A 155 -13.51 16.71 4.76
CA ALA A 155 -13.39 18.11 4.37
C ALA A 155 -12.00 18.68 4.71
N LEU A 156 -11.48 18.40 5.92
CA LEU A 156 -10.14 18.79 6.33
C LEU A 156 -9.06 18.14 5.47
N GLU A 157 -9.18 16.85 5.16
CA GLU A 157 -8.26 16.17 4.24
C GLU A 157 -8.26 16.82 2.86
N HIS A 158 -9.44 17.11 2.32
CA HIS A 158 -9.55 17.77 1.03
C HIS A 158 -8.88 19.15 1.05
N LEU A 159 -9.13 19.94 2.11
CA LEU A 159 -8.54 21.26 2.30
C LEU A 159 -7.01 21.17 2.37
N ILE A 160 -6.48 20.31 3.26
CA ILE A 160 -5.05 20.13 3.47
C ILE A 160 -4.36 19.69 2.17
N ARG A 161 -4.90 18.68 1.48
CA ARG A 161 -4.30 18.14 0.26
C ARG A 161 -4.32 19.16 -0.88
N THR A 162 -5.40 19.93 -0.99
CA THR A 162 -5.51 21.00 -1.99
C THR A 162 -4.52 22.12 -1.70
N ALA A 163 -4.38 22.52 -0.43
CA ALA A 163 -3.40 23.52 0.00
C ALA A 163 -1.97 23.07 -0.31
N LEU A 164 -1.56 21.87 0.12
CA LEU A 164 -0.22 21.33 -0.10
C LEU A 164 0.15 21.25 -1.59
N LYS A 165 -0.80 20.83 -2.44
CA LYS A 165 -0.61 20.80 -3.90
C LYS A 165 -0.44 22.20 -4.47
N LYS A 166 -1.28 23.16 -4.03
CA LYS A 166 -1.24 24.55 -4.52
C LYS A 166 0.07 25.25 -4.16
N THR A 167 0.60 24.99 -2.96
CA THR A 167 1.86 25.59 -2.49
C THR A 167 3.10 24.75 -2.84
N ALA A 168 2.93 23.62 -3.53
CA ALA A 168 4.00 22.66 -3.83
C ALA A 168 4.83 22.24 -2.59
N THR A 169 4.19 22.19 -1.42
CA THR A 169 4.81 21.80 -0.14
C THR A 169 4.48 20.35 0.20
N TYR A 170 5.26 19.77 1.11
CA TYR A 170 5.14 18.37 1.49
C TYR A 170 5.02 18.23 3.00
N PHE A 171 4.14 17.35 3.43
CA PHE A 171 3.98 16.97 4.84
C PHE A 171 4.56 15.56 5.05
N PRO A 172 5.21 15.25 6.19
CA PRO A 172 5.72 13.91 6.42
C PRO A 172 4.56 12.92 6.57
N ASP A 173 4.65 11.74 5.95
CA ASP A 173 3.76 10.60 6.17
C ASP A 173 4.16 9.82 7.46
N MET A 174 3.43 8.77 7.84
CA MET A 174 3.74 7.91 9.00
C MET A 174 5.15 7.28 8.92
N LYS A 175 5.66 7.08 7.70
CA LYS A 175 7.04 6.63 7.42
C LYS A 175 8.07 7.77 7.35
N LYS A 176 7.67 8.99 7.74
CA LYS A 176 8.45 10.24 7.66
C LYS A 176 8.89 10.64 6.24
N LYS A 177 8.23 10.09 5.20
CA LYS A 177 8.49 10.46 3.80
C LYS A 177 7.66 11.69 3.42
N PRO A 178 8.18 12.60 2.60
CA PRO A 178 7.40 13.74 2.11
C PRO A 178 6.21 13.26 1.27
N CYS A 179 5.00 13.74 1.59
CA CYS A 179 3.78 13.43 0.86
C CYS A 179 2.87 14.66 0.75
N GLN A 180 2.05 14.69 -0.30
CA GLN A 180 1.02 15.72 -0.50
C GLN A 180 -0.39 15.22 -0.20
N ASN A 181 -0.52 13.94 0.16
CA ASN A 181 -1.80 13.29 0.42
C ASN A 181 -1.90 12.77 1.87
N PRO A 182 -1.56 13.55 2.92
CA PRO A 182 -1.69 13.07 4.29
C PRO A 182 -3.16 12.83 4.66
N THR A 183 -3.40 11.99 5.67
CA THR A 183 -4.72 11.84 6.28
C THR A 183 -4.89 12.86 7.41
N ALA A 184 -6.11 13.35 7.64
CA ALA A 184 -6.38 14.34 8.67
C ALA A 184 -6.09 13.75 10.06
N ARG A 185 -6.37 12.45 10.26
CA ARG A 185 -5.99 11.73 11.48
C ARG A 185 -4.49 11.81 11.77
N TRP A 186 -3.65 11.56 10.77
CA TRP A 186 -2.20 11.64 10.93
C TRP A 186 -1.73 13.08 11.20
N VAL A 187 -2.33 14.05 10.54
CA VAL A 187 -2.08 15.47 10.81
C VAL A 187 -2.42 15.81 12.26
N PHE A 188 -3.61 15.44 12.75
CA PHE A 188 -3.98 15.66 14.15
C PHE A 188 -3.01 14.99 15.12
N GLN A 189 -2.57 13.76 14.84
CA GLN A 189 -1.58 13.08 15.65
C GLN A 189 -0.25 13.84 15.69
N CYS A 190 0.18 14.46 14.58
CA CYS A 190 1.39 15.27 14.56
C CYS A 190 1.28 16.53 15.43
N PHE A 191 0.08 17.11 15.51
CA PHE A 191 -0.24 18.30 16.30
C PHE A 191 -0.52 17.98 17.78
N GLN A 192 -0.55 16.71 18.19
CA GLN A 192 -0.60 16.33 19.61
C GLN A 192 0.66 16.80 20.34
N GLY A 193 0.48 17.27 21.57
CA GLY A 193 1.58 17.76 22.42
C GLY A 193 2.04 19.19 22.10
N ILE A 194 1.31 19.94 21.27
CA ILE A 194 1.42 21.40 21.25
C ILE A 194 0.68 21.91 22.48
N HIS A 195 1.35 22.70 23.31
CA HIS A 195 0.77 23.23 24.53
C HIS A 195 0.84 24.76 24.54
N VAL A 196 -0.09 25.38 25.26
CA VAL A 196 -0.07 26.82 25.53
C VAL A 196 0.44 26.99 26.95
N LEU A 197 1.53 27.73 27.10
CA LEU A 197 2.13 28.09 28.38
C LEU A 197 1.72 29.53 28.71
N ASP A 198 1.05 29.70 29.83
CA ASP A 198 0.74 31.04 30.37
C ASP A 198 1.77 31.39 31.44
N ILE A 199 2.53 32.47 31.22
CA ILE A 199 3.57 32.96 32.11
C ILE A 199 3.10 34.29 32.68
N THR A 200 2.75 34.31 33.96
CA THR A 200 2.39 35.52 34.67
C THR A 200 3.55 35.97 35.56
N GLN A 201 4.22 37.07 35.20
CA GLN A 201 5.27 37.70 36.01
C GLN A 201 5.06 39.22 36.08
N ASN A 202 5.16 39.80 37.27
CA ASN A 202 5.08 41.25 37.50
C ASN A 202 3.85 41.94 36.83
N ASN A 203 2.66 41.33 36.93
CA ASN A 203 1.41 41.78 36.27
C ASN A 203 1.45 41.80 34.72
N ILE A 204 2.46 41.19 34.10
CA ILE A 204 2.51 40.95 32.66
C ILE A 204 2.13 39.48 32.44
N ASN A 205 1.08 39.25 31.66
CA ASN A 205 0.69 37.91 31.23
C ASN A 205 1.23 37.66 29.82
N GLN A 206 2.07 36.64 29.67
CA GLN A 206 2.64 36.25 28.39
C GLN A 206 2.21 34.82 28.05
N ILE A 207 1.48 34.70 26.95
CA ILE A 207 1.04 33.41 26.40
C ILE A 207 2.06 32.96 25.35
N VAL A 208 2.59 31.74 25.48
CA VAL A 208 3.57 31.16 24.55
C VAL A 208 3.12 29.78 24.11
N VAL A 209 3.11 29.52 22.81
CA VAL A 209 2.85 28.18 22.25
C VAL A 209 4.15 27.37 22.21
N ILE A 210 4.20 26.26 22.93
CA ILE A 210 5.37 25.38 23.02
C ILE A 210 5.23 24.14 22.14
N ASN A 211 6.37 23.54 21.76
CA ASN A 211 6.48 22.32 20.94
C ASN A 211 5.92 22.47 19.51
N LEU A 212 5.85 23.69 18.98
CA LEU A 212 5.56 23.95 17.58
C LEU A 212 6.81 23.65 16.72
N LYS A 213 6.77 22.56 15.94
CA LYS A 213 7.87 22.11 15.09
C LYS A 213 7.71 22.64 13.66
N GLU A 214 8.79 22.60 12.89
CA GLU A 214 8.83 23.01 11.47
C GLU A 214 7.72 22.36 10.63
N ARG A 215 7.48 21.05 10.84
CA ARG A 215 6.38 20.32 10.16
C ARG A 215 4.99 20.96 10.38
N HIS A 216 4.74 21.56 11.53
CA HIS A 216 3.47 22.24 11.83
C HIS A 216 3.39 23.55 11.06
N GLN A 217 4.50 24.30 11.01
CA GLN A 217 4.59 25.56 10.27
C GLN A 217 4.39 25.36 8.77
N ILE A 218 4.97 24.30 8.16
CA ILE A 218 4.75 23.96 6.74
C ILE A 218 3.26 23.85 6.45
N LEU A 219 2.52 23.14 7.30
CA LEU A 219 1.10 22.94 7.12
C LEU A 219 0.30 24.22 7.38
N LEU A 220 0.60 24.93 8.47
CA LEU A 220 -0.09 26.18 8.83
C LEU A 220 0.10 27.27 7.76
N ASN A 221 1.29 27.36 7.19
CA ASN A 221 1.59 28.26 6.07
C ASN A 221 0.83 27.88 4.80
N ALA A 222 0.66 26.59 4.52
CA ALA A 222 -0.07 26.12 3.34
C ALA A 222 -1.58 26.38 3.46
N ILE A 223 -2.17 26.15 4.63
CA ILE A 223 -3.62 26.29 4.87
C ILE A 223 -4.03 27.77 5.04
N GLY A 224 -3.17 28.59 5.63
CA GLY A 224 -3.31 30.05 5.65
C GLY A 224 -3.53 30.70 7.02
N LYS A 225 -3.70 32.03 6.99
CA LYS A 225 -3.69 32.92 8.17
C LYS A 225 -4.70 32.58 9.28
N PRO A 226 -5.95 32.15 9.00
CA PRO A 226 -6.91 31.85 10.06
C PRO A 226 -6.42 30.76 11.02
N PHE A 227 -5.72 29.75 10.51
CA PHE A 227 -5.20 28.65 11.32
C PHE A 227 -3.92 29.05 12.05
N MET A 228 -3.07 29.86 11.43
CA MET A 228 -1.87 30.39 12.08
C MET A 228 -2.18 31.19 13.35
N LYS A 229 -3.27 31.98 13.35
CA LYS A 229 -3.68 32.80 14.50
C LYS A 229 -3.95 32.00 15.79
N ILE A 230 -4.26 30.71 15.66
CA ILE A 230 -4.52 29.84 16.81
C ILE A 230 -3.20 29.41 17.48
N TYR A 231 -2.09 29.45 16.74
CA TYR A 231 -0.78 28.99 17.16
C TYR A 231 0.25 30.12 17.28
N SER A 232 -0.19 31.38 17.24
CA SER A 232 0.62 32.60 17.33
C SER A 232 0.50 33.27 18.68
#